data_AF-A0A4V3II51-F1
#
_entry.id   AF-A0A4V3II51-F1
#
_cell.length_a   1.000
_cell.length_b   1.000
_cell.length_c   1.000
_cell.angle_alpha   90.00
_cell.angle_beta   90.00
_cell.angle_gamma   90.00
#
_symmetry.space_group_name_H-M   'P 1'
#
loop_
_entity.id
_entity.type
_entity.pdbx_description
1 polymer ?
#
loop_
_entity_poly.entity_id
_entity_poly.type
_entity_poly.pdbx_seq_one_letter_code
_entity_poly.pdbx_strand_id
1 'polypeptide(L)'
;MTAFTSSNIFEGCPSIVSFDKPGSPDVVITDTGENGIVRQIVLQGGVDPSGVAAGSPRTNSGIGIGATLDELITAYPTLTDLNDYFRPHYAVPDENGNWIHFAVSEGVVYTIVVHAHAFMPRELCG
;
A
#
# COMPACT_ATOMS: atom_id res chain seq x y z
N MET A 1 -1.91 24.35 3.01
CA MET A 1 -2.12 22.91 2.76
C MET A 1 -2.47 22.73 1.30
N THR A 2 -1.68 21.98 0.53
CA THR A 2 -2.04 21.53 -0.83
C THR A 2 -2.97 20.32 -0.72
N ALA A 3 -4.03 20.28 -1.54
CA ALA A 3 -4.95 19.15 -1.63
C ALA A 3 -4.34 18.04 -2.52
N PHE A 4 -4.86 16.83 -2.42
CA PHE A 4 -4.60 15.78 -3.39
C PHE A 4 -5.24 16.13 -4.74
N THR A 5 -4.60 15.73 -5.82
CA THR A 5 -5.13 15.84 -7.19
C THR A 5 -5.30 14.47 -7.80
N SER A 6 -6.43 14.23 -8.48
CA SER A 6 -6.64 12.98 -9.22
C SER A 6 -5.80 12.97 -10.48
N SER A 7 -5.05 11.90 -10.69
CA SER A 7 -4.31 11.64 -11.91
C SER A 7 -4.72 10.27 -12.46
N ASN A 8 -5.12 10.22 -13.73
CA ASN A 8 -5.38 8.96 -14.44
C ASN A 8 -4.03 8.42 -14.92
N ILE A 9 -3.26 7.81 -14.01
CA ILE A 9 -1.91 7.34 -14.32
C ILE A 9 -1.94 5.99 -15.08
N PHE A 10 -3.08 5.29 -15.07
CA PHE A 10 -3.21 3.95 -15.65
C PHE A 10 -4.04 3.98 -16.95
N GLU A 11 -3.36 4.23 -18.07
CA GLU A 11 -3.96 4.14 -19.39
C GLU A 11 -4.48 2.71 -19.64
N GLY A 12 -5.76 2.56 -19.98
CA GLY A 12 -6.40 1.26 -20.21
C GLY A 12 -7.02 0.59 -18.97
N CYS A 13 -6.93 1.20 -17.78
CA CYS A 13 -7.52 0.67 -16.54
C CYS A 13 -8.52 1.67 -15.92
N PRO A 14 -9.75 1.79 -16.47
CA PRO A 14 -10.71 2.80 -16.04
C PRO A 14 -11.22 2.60 -14.59
N SER A 15 -11.05 1.39 -14.05
CA SER A 15 -11.38 1.02 -12.68
C SER A 15 -10.37 1.50 -11.63
N ILE A 16 -9.30 2.20 -12.05
CA ILE A 16 -8.22 2.66 -11.18
C ILE A 16 -8.18 4.19 -11.19
N VAL A 17 -8.18 4.77 -9.99
CA VAL A 17 -7.95 6.21 -9.81
C VAL A 17 -6.74 6.38 -8.91
N SER A 18 -5.77 7.20 -9.32
CA SER A 18 -4.66 7.60 -8.48
C SER A 18 -4.82 9.04 -8.00
N PHE A 19 -4.30 9.32 -6.82
CA PHE A 19 -4.22 10.64 -6.24
C PHE A 19 -2.81 10.92 -5.79
N ASP A 20 -2.25 12.02 -6.28
CA ASP A 20 -0.91 12.46 -5.94
C ASP A 20 -0.94 13.74 -5.11
N LYS A 21 0.10 13.90 -4.27
CA LYS A 21 0.37 15.11 -3.53
C LYS A 21 1.85 15.15 -3.13
N PRO A 22 2.56 16.26 -3.39
CA PRO A 22 3.95 16.41 -2.97
C PRO A 22 4.15 16.15 -1.46
N GLY A 23 5.12 15.29 -1.13
CA GLY A 23 5.47 14.90 0.24
C GLY A 23 4.53 13.85 0.86
N SER A 24 3.60 13.29 0.10
CA SER A 24 2.73 12.18 0.50
C SER A 24 2.90 11.03 -0.50
N PRO A 25 2.64 9.78 -0.08
CA PRO A 25 2.58 8.68 -1.02
C PRO A 25 1.39 8.85 -1.96
N ASP A 26 1.52 8.29 -3.17
CA ASP A 26 0.41 8.20 -4.10
C ASP A 26 -0.65 7.26 -3.53
N VAL A 27 -1.91 7.66 -3.62
CA VAL A 27 -3.05 6.86 -3.17
C VAL A 27 -3.76 6.32 -4.40
N VAL A 28 -3.65 5.02 -4.61
CA VAL A 28 -4.32 4.32 -5.70
C VAL A 28 -5.55 3.59 -5.16
N ILE A 29 -6.71 3.88 -5.72
CA ILE A 29 -7.98 3.28 -5.38
C ILE A 29 -8.44 2.44 -6.57
N THR A 30 -8.79 1.19 -6.31
CA THR A 30 -9.30 0.29 -7.36
C THR A 30 -10.76 -0.10 -7.10
N ASP A 31 -11.60 0.11 -8.11
CA ASP A 31 -12.96 -0.41 -8.23
C ASP A 31 -12.99 -1.48 -9.33
N THR A 32 -12.35 -2.62 -9.07
CA THR A 32 -12.25 -3.73 -10.02
C THR A 32 -13.60 -4.34 -10.40
N GLY A 33 -14.70 -3.95 -9.73
CA GLY A 33 -16.06 -4.36 -10.07
C GLY A 33 -16.84 -3.34 -10.89
N GLU A 34 -16.26 -2.16 -11.17
CA GLU A 34 -16.93 -1.02 -11.81
C GLU A 34 -18.31 -0.70 -11.22
N ASN A 35 -18.45 -0.91 -9.91
CA ASN A 35 -19.72 -0.78 -9.20
C ASN A 35 -19.70 0.31 -8.14
N GLY A 36 -18.66 1.15 -8.14
CA GLY A 36 -18.42 2.22 -7.18
C GLY A 36 -17.92 1.74 -5.82
N ILE A 37 -17.55 0.46 -5.68
CA ILE A 37 -17.10 -0.10 -4.40
C ILE A 37 -15.58 -0.17 -4.38
N VAL A 38 -14.98 0.55 -3.43
CA VAL A 38 -13.54 0.46 -3.16
C VAL A 38 -13.23 -0.91 -2.56
N ARG A 39 -12.47 -1.72 -3.30
CA ARG A 39 -12.04 -3.06 -2.85
C ARG A 39 -10.59 -3.12 -2.43
N GLN A 40 -9.80 -2.18 -2.91
CA GLN A 40 -8.40 -2.10 -2.57
C GLN A 40 -7.93 -0.64 -2.60
N ILE A 41 -7.06 -0.34 -1.64
CA ILE A 41 -6.33 0.91 -1.54
C ILE A 41 -4.85 0.56 -1.53
N VAL A 42 -4.05 1.25 -2.34
CA VAL A 42 -2.60 1.12 -2.37
C VAL A 42 -1.98 2.47 -2.04
N LEU A 43 -1.05 2.49 -1.10
CA LEU A 43 -0.16 3.62 -0.84
C LEU A 43 1.19 3.31 -1.48
N GLN A 44 1.65 4.16 -2.39
CA GLN A 44 2.93 3.96 -3.10
C GLN A 44 3.91 5.08 -2.76
N GLY A 45 5.10 4.72 -2.28
CA GLY A 45 6.17 5.68 -2.03
C GLY A 45 6.90 6.15 -3.28
N GLY A 46 6.57 5.57 -4.45
CA GLY A 46 7.22 5.88 -5.72
C GLY A 46 8.73 5.59 -5.69
N VAL A 47 9.50 6.44 -6.37
CA VAL A 47 10.97 6.35 -6.46
C VAL A 47 11.70 6.95 -5.24
N ASP A 48 11.00 7.67 -4.36
CA ASP A 48 11.57 8.28 -3.15
C ASP A 48 10.70 7.98 -1.90
N PRO A 49 10.77 6.74 -1.38
CA PRO A 49 10.06 6.36 -0.17
C PRO A 49 10.45 7.22 1.05
N SER A 50 11.71 7.67 1.11
CA SER A 50 12.20 8.52 2.20
C SER A 50 11.57 9.92 2.19
N GLY A 51 11.39 10.51 1.01
CA GLY A 51 10.81 11.83 0.84
C GLY A 51 9.32 11.90 1.18
N VAL A 52 8.60 10.78 1.09
CA VAL A 52 7.16 10.70 1.40
C VAL A 52 6.85 10.11 2.79
N ALA A 53 7.86 9.57 3.49
CA ALA A 53 7.67 8.88 4.76
C ALA A 53 6.99 9.74 5.83
N ALA A 54 7.33 11.03 5.89
CA ALA A 54 6.76 11.98 6.86
C ALA A 54 5.27 12.28 6.60
N GLY A 55 4.85 12.22 5.34
CA GLY A 55 3.45 12.44 4.93
C GLY A 55 2.65 11.16 4.72
N SER A 56 3.25 9.98 4.96
CA SER A 56 2.56 8.70 4.87
C SER A 56 1.54 8.55 6.00
N PRO A 57 0.29 8.15 5.68
CA PRO A 57 -0.61 7.57 6.67
C PRO A 57 0.08 6.44 7.44
N ARG A 58 -0.32 6.27 8.70
CA ARG A 58 0.25 5.29 9.62
C ARG A 58 -0.85 4.35 10.10
N THR A 59 -0.51 3.08 10.28
CA THR A 59 -1.36 2.16 11.03
C THR A 59 -1.45 2.60 12.49
N ASN A 60 -2.40 2.03 13.25
CA ASN A 60 -2.50 2.29 14.69
C ASN A 60 -1.23 1.86 15.46
N SER A 61 -0.45 0.93 14.91
CA SER A 61 0.86 0.51 15.46
C SER A 61 2.02 1.39 14.99
N GLY A 62 1.77 2.48 14.25
CA GLY A 62 2.78 3.45 13.82
C GLY A 62 3.52 3.11 12.52
N ILE A 63 3.11 2.07 11.79
CA ILE A 63 3.78 1.67 10.55
C ILE A 63 3.22 2.44 9.36
N GLY A 64 4.11 2.97 8.53
CA GLY A 64 3.80 3.64 7.27
C GLY A 64 4.95 3.47 6.27
N ILE A 65 4.86 4.12 5.12
CA ILE A 65 5.97 4.15 4.17
C ILE A 65 7.21 4.79 4.84
N GLY A 66 8.36 4.20 4.60
CA GLY A 66 9.64 4.54 5.21
C GLY A 66 9.92 3.88 6.56
N ALA A 67 8.97 3.14 7.14
CA ALA A 67 9.25 2.30 8.30
C ALA A 67 10.23 1.17 7.93
N THR A 68 11.15 0.85 8.83
CA THR A 68 12.09 -0.25 8.66
C THR A 68 11.43 -1.62 8.86
N LEU A 69 12.05 -2.67 8.34
CA LEU A 69 11.61 -4.04 8.55
C LEU A 69 11.61 -4.42 10.06
N ASP A 70 12.61 -3.96 10.81
CA ASP A 70 12.69 -4.22 12.25
C ASP A 70 11.55 -3.55 13.02
N GLU A 71 11.19 -2.31 12.68
CA GLU A 71 10.01 -1.63 13.23
C GLU A 71 8.73 -2.38 12.87
N LEU A 72 8.60 -2.86 11.62
CA LEU A 72 7.46 -3.63 11.16
C LEU A 72 7.28 -4.94 11.94
N ILE A 73 8.35 -5.72 12.10
CA ILE A 73 8.35 -7.00 12.84
C ILE A 73 8.06 -6.75 14.32
N THR A 74 8.62 -5.68 14.90
CA THR A 74 8.36 -5.30 16.29
C THR A 74 6.90 -4.90 16.50
N ALA A 75 6.31 -4.14 15.56
CA ALA A 75 4.92 -3.69 15.63
C ALA A 75 3.92 -4.83 15.39
N TYR A 76 4.28 -5.82 14.57
CA TYR A 76 3.43 -6.96 14.23
C TYR A 76 4.19 -8.29 14.36
N PRO A 77 4.38 -8.82 15.58
CA PRO A 77 5.14 -10.05 15.81
C PRO A 77 4.53 -11.29 15.15
N THR A 78 3.25 -11.24 14.79
CA THR A 78 2.49 -12.34 14.16
C THR A 78 2.28 -12.12 12.66
N LEU A 79 3.03 -11.19 12.03
CA LEU A 79 2.93 -10.95 10.60
C LEU A 79 3.33 -12.20 9.81
N THR A 80 2.67 -12.42 8.68
CA THR A 80 2.98 -13.52 7.77
C THR A 80 3.97 -13.02 6.73
N ASP A 81 5.14 -13.66 6.64
CA ASP A 81 6.04 -13.48 5.51
C ASP A 81 5.51 -14.30 4.33
N LEU A 82 5.13 -13.60 3.26
CA LEU A 82 4.57 -14.20 2.05
C LEU A 82 5.65 -14.48 0.98
N ASN A 83 6.90 -14.05 1.20
CA ASN A 83 8.10 -14.28 0.36
C ASN A 83 7.80 -14.70 -1.10
N ASP A 84 7.32 -13.76 -1.91
CA ASP A 84 7.23 -13.99 -3.35
C ASP A 84 8.63 -13.82 -3.97
N TYR A 85 8.86 -14.51 -5.10
CA TYR A 85 10.19 -14.77 -5.68
C TYR A 85 11.01 -13.52 -6.02
N PHE A 86 10.39 -12.34 -6.08
CA PHE A 86 11.04 -11.10 -6.50
C PHE A 86 11.13 -10.00 -5.42
N ARG A 87 10.31 -10.02 -4.36
CA ARG A 87 10.29 -8.95 -3.33
C ARG A 87 9.73 -9.46 -1.98
N PRO A 88 10.35 -9.12 -0.82
CA PRO A 88 9.82 -9.47 0.50
C PRO A 88 8.51 -8.74 0.80
N HIS A 89 7.45 -9.51 1.04
CA HIS A 89 6.10 -9.00 1.29
C HIS A 89 5.59 -9.59 2.60
N TYR A 90 5.01 -8.74 3.45
CA TYR A 90 4.51 -9.12 4.77
C TYR A 90 3.05 -8.75 4.90
N ALA A 91 2.25 -9.59 5.55
CA ALA A 91 0.81 -9.36 5.66
C ALA A 91 0.32 -9.50 7.11
N VAL A 92 -0.65 -8.65 7.45
CA VAL A 92 -1.33 -8.65 8.75
C VAL A 92 -2.84 -8.70 8.50
N PRO A 93 -3.54 -9.74 8.99
CA PRO A 93 -5.00 -9.79 8.93
C PRO A 93 -5.62 -8.88 9.99
N ASP A 94 -6.79 -8.34 9.70
CA ASP A 94 -7.71 -7.81 10.71
C ASP A 94 -8.73 -8.89 11.14
N GLU A 95 -9.57 -8.56 12.12
CA GLU A 95 -10.61 -9.46 12.63
C GLU A 95 -11.80 -9.65 11.66
N ASN A 96 -11.89 -8.82 10.62
CA ASN A 96 -12.99 -8.81 9.65
C ASN A 96 -12.64 -9.49 8.31
N GLY A 97 -11.45 -10.08 8.20
CA GLY A 97 -10.97 -10.74 6.98
C GLY A 97 -10.34 -9.80 5.95
N ASN A 98 -10.07 -8.54 6.31
CA ASN A 98 -9.21 -7.65 5.54
C ASN A 98 -7.75 -7.87 5.89
N TRP A 99 -6.88 -7.47 4.98
CA TRP A 99 -5.45 -7.64 5.09
C TRP A 99 -4.74 -6.33 4.77
N ILE A 100 -3.72 -6.04 5.56
CA ILE A 100 -2.72 -5.01 5.26
C ILE A 100 -1.46 -5.72 4.82
N HIS A 101 -1.03 -5.46 3.59
CA HIS A 101 0.21 -5.95 3.03
C HIS A 101 1.24 -4.84 3.00
N PHE A 102 2.48 -5.16 3.36
CA PHE A 102 3.64 -4.29 3.35
C PHE A 102 4.66 -4.88 2.39
N ALA A 103 4.93 -4.18 1.29
CA ALA A 103 6.05 -4.52 0.43
C ALA A 103 7.30 -3.79 0.94
N VAL A 104 8.38 -4.55 1.09
CA VAL A 104 9.65 -4.06 1.62
C VAL A 104 10.71 -4.11 0.52
N SER A 105 11.52 -3.06 0.42
CA SER A 105 12.67 -2.98 -0.48
C SER A 105 13.81 -2.34 0.29
N GLU A 106 15.02 -2.89 0.17
CA GLU A 106 16.21 -2.39 0.91
C GLU A 106 15.97 -2.26 2.43
N GLY A 107 15.12 -3.13 2.99
CA GLY A 107 14.80 -3.12 4.43
C GLY A 107 13.80 -2.06 4.87
N VAL A 108 13.17 -1.31 3.95
CA VAL A 108 12.15 -0.31 4.25
C VAL A 108 10.82 -0.58 3.53
N VAL A 109 9.71 -0.26 4.21
CA VAL A 109 8.36 -0.31 3.63
C VAL A 109 8.23 0.78 2.57
N TYR A 110 7.93 0.38 1.33
CA TYR A 110 7.78 1.32 0.21
C TYR A 110 6.37 1.28 -0.40
N THR A 111 5.60 0.23 -0.14
CA THR A 111 4.19 0.12 -0.58
C THR A 111 3.36 -0.52 0.52
N ILE A 112 2.13 -0.02 0.69
CA ILE A 112 1.12 -0.60 1.58
C ILE A 112 -0.13 -0.89 0.76
N VAL A 113 -0.66 -2.10 0.86
CA VAL A 113 -1.92 -2.49 0.19
C VAL A 113 -2.93 -2.91 1.24
N VAL A 114 -4.16 -2.40 1.15
CA VAL A 114 -5.27 -2.81 2.01
C VAL A 114 -6.38 -3.39 1.14
N HIS A 115 -6.75 -4.65 1.39
CA HIS A 115 -7.82 -5.34 0.64
C HIS A 115 -8.27 -6.64 1.34
N ALA A 116 -9.28 -7.32 0.79
CA ALA A 116 -9.92 -8.49 1.40
C ALA A 116 -9.27 -9.86 1.09
N HIS A 117 -8.00 -9.92 0.67
CA HIS A 117 -7.33 -11.19 0.36
C HIS A 117 -5.99 -11.35 1.07
N ALA A 118 -5.64 -12.60 1.40
CA ALA A 118 -4.39 -12.98 2.06
C ALA A 118 -3.17 -13.00 1.12
N PHE A 119 -3.36 -12.72 -0.17
CA PHE A 119 -2.29 -12.65 -1.17
C PHE A 119 -2.30 -11.27 -1.83
N MET A 120 -1.13 -10.74 -2.16
CA MET A 120 -1.04 -9.49 -2.91
C MET A 120 -1.36 -9.74 -4.39
N PRO A 121 -2.25 -8.97 -5.04
CA PRO A 121 -2.52 -9.12 -6.46
C PRO A 121 -1.27 -8.83 -7.28
N ARG A 122 -1.06 -9.61 -8.34
CA ARG A 122 0.08 -9.41 -9.27
C ARG A 122 -0.09 -8.19 -10.15
N GLU A 123 -1.33 -7.86 -10.48
CA GLU A 123 -1.71 -6.71 -11.30
C GLU A 123 -2.80 -5.91 -10.57
N LEU A 124 -2.80 -4.59 -10.75
CA LEU A 124 -3.83 -3.70 -10.22
C LEU A 124 -5.04 -3.65 -11.17
N CYS A 125 -4.80 -3.83 -12.46
CA CYS A 125 -5.81 -4.02 -13.48
C CYS A 125 -6.10 -5.53 -13.54
N GLY A 126 -7.36 -5.92 -13.39
CA GLY A 126 -7.77 -7.33 -13.24
C GLY A 126 -7.29 -8.27 -14.34
#